data_AF-A0A947B281-F1
#
_entry.id   AF-A0A947B281-F1
#
_cell.length_a   1.000
_cell.length_b   1.000
_cell.length_c   1.000
_cell.angle_alpha   90.00
_cell.angle_beta   90.00
_cell.angle_gamma   90.00
#
_symmetry.space_group_name_H-M   'P 1'
#
loop_
_entity.id
_entity.type
_entity.pdbx_description
1 polymer ?
#
loop_
_entity_poly.entity_id
_entity_poly.type
_entity_poly.pdbx_seq_one_letter_code
_entity_poly.pdbx_strand_id
1 'polypeptide(L)'
;MTLNIFFLLLVSHVLGDVIFTSYRLAVLKRSQGLSDQVLAISFHSSVHALFAGLLLFILGRLWLKGALLVLAIHFGIDFLRCRVEMRLYGPGRIHVKRSELFAWISGNSGDQEKMQMSKLWPWFLIHLMDQGAHLGSLYGIALVV
;
A
#
# COMPACT_ATOMS: atom_id res chain seq x y z
N MET A 1 -19.49 9.94 -13.61
CA MET A 1 -18.18 10.62 -13.70
C MET A 1 -17.23 10.16 -12.60
N THR A 2 -17.63 10.29 -11.33
CA THR A 2 -16.89 9.77 -10.15
C THR A 2 -16.45 8.32 -10.30
N LEU A 3 -17.33 7.43 -10.78
CA LEU A 3 -16.99 6.01 -10.95
C LEU A 3 -15.81 5.78 -11.92
N ASN A 4 -15.75 6.54 -13.02
CA ASN A 4 -14.66 6.43 -13.99
C ASN A 4 -13.34 6.94 -13.39
N ILE A 5 -13.40 8.03 -12.63
CA ILE A 5 -12.23 8.59 -11.93
C ILE A 5 -11.74 7.61 -10.86
N PHE A 6 -12.66 7.00 -10.09
CA PHE A 6 -12.34 5.96 -9.13
C PHE A 6 -11.62 4.78 -9.77
N PHE A 7 -12.16 4.21 -10.87
CA PHE A 7 -11.53 3.09 -11.55
C PHE A 7 -10.16 3.46 -12.13
N LEU A 8 -10.01 4.67 -12.66
CA LEU A 8 -8.71 5.14 -13.16
C LEU A 8 -7.68 5.28 -12.02
N LEU A 9 -8.08 5.85 -10.88
CA LEU A 9 -7.24 5.95 -9.70
C LEU A 9 -6.88 4.56 -9.16
N LEU A 10 -7.81 3.61 -9.20
CA LEU A 10 -7.57 2.21 -8.83
C LEU A 10 -6.55 1.56 -9.77
N VAL A 11 -6.69 1.74 -11.08
CA VAL A 11 -5.71 1.25 -12.07
C VAL A 11 -4.34 1.87 -11.82
N SER A 12 -4.26 3.19 -11.61
CA SER A 12 -3.02 3.87 -11.23
C SER A 12 -2.38 3.28 -9.98
N HIS A 13 -3.18 3.02 -8.94
CA HIS A 13 -2.69 2.45 -7.69
C HIS A 13 -2.11 1.04 -7.90
N VAL A 14 -2.86 0.16 -8.58
CA VAL A 14 -2.41 -1.21 -8.91
C VAL A 14 -1.16 -1.18 -9.79
N LEU A 15 -1.09 -0.30 -10.79
CA LEU A 15 0.10 -0.16 -11.64
C LEU A 15 1.32 0.30 -10.84
N GLY A 16 1.15 1.28 -9.93
CA GLY A 16 2.21 1.71 -9.02
C GLY A 16 2.73 0.56 -8.17
N ASP A 17 1.85 -0.28 -7.66
CA ASP A 17 2.23 -1.46 -6.87
C ASP A 17 2.95 -2.50 -7.72
N VAL A 18 2.43 -2.83 -8.91
CA VAL A 18 3.02 -3.86 -9.79
C VAL A 18 4.40 -3.45 -10.27
N ILE A 19 4.56 -2.20 -10.71
CA ILE A 19 5.81 -1.67 -11.25
C ILE A 19 6.81 -1.42 -10.12
N PHE A 20 6.34 -1.01 -8.94
CA PHE A 20 7.17 -0.48 -7.87
C PHE A 20 7.11 -1.26 -6.56
N THR A 21 6.98 -2.59 -6.65
CA THR A 21 7.18 -3.49 -5.50
C THR A 21 8.62 -4.00 -5.46
N SER A 22 9.38 -3.65 -4.43
CA SER A 22 10.65 -4.32 -4.12
C SER A 22 10.71 -4.79 -2.67
N TYR A 23 11.32 -5.96 -2.44
CA TYR A 23 11.52 -6.48 -1.09
C TYR A 23 12.32 -5.53 -0.21
N ARG A 24 13.35 -4.89 -0.78
CA ARG A 24 14.19 -3.90 -0.08
C ARG A 24 13.36 -2.71 0.39
N LEU A 25 12.52 -2.15 -0.47
CA LEU A 25 11.64 -1.04 -0.11
C LEU A 25 10.63 -1.45 0.96
N ALA A 26 10.07 -2.66 0.86
CA ALA A 26 9.16 -3.18 1.88
C ALA A 26 9.83 -3.32 3.26
N VAL A 27 11.10 -3.70 3.32
CA VAL A 27 11.87 -3.71 4.57
C VAL A 27 12.16 -2.29 5.06
N LEU A 28 12.56 -1.37 4.17
CA LEU A 28 12.88 0.02 4.52
C LEU A 28 11.68 0.80 5.07
N LYS A 29 10.47 0.58 4.53
CA LYS A 29 9.21 1.15 5.07
C LYS A 29 8.98 0.76 6.55
N ARG A 30 9.65 -0.28 7.04
CA ARG A 30 9.57 -0.81 8.42
C ARG A 30 10.86 -0.57 9.22
N SER A 31 11.74 0.33 8.78
CA SER A 31 12.97 0.68 9.51
C SER A 31 12.65 1.26 10.91
N GLN A 32 13.51 1.00 11.91
CA GLN A 32 13.44 1.70 13.19
C GLN A 32 13.73 3.21 13.03
N GLY A 33 14.59 3.56 12.09
CA GLY A 33 14.92 4.95 11.79
C GLY A 33 13.72 5.65 11.16
N LEU A 34 13.21 6.69 11.84
CA LEU A 34 12.07 7.47 11.34
C LEU A 34 12.40 8.12 9.98
N SER A 35 13.63 8.60 9.79
CA SER A 35 14.10 9.18 8.54
C SER A 35 13.98 8.20 7.38
N ASP A 36 14.50 6.99 7.54
CA ASP A 36 14.52 5.96 6.51
C ASP A 36 13.10 5.53 6.17
N GLN A 37 12.26 5.38 7.19
CA GLN A 37 10.85 5.05 7.03
C GLN A 37 10.11 6.14 6.25
N VAL A 38 10.26 7.40 6.64
CA VAL A 38 9.62 8.53 5.96
C VAL A 38 10.10 8.62 4.52
N LEU A 39 11.40 8.49 4.25
CA LEU A 39 11.94 8.51 2.90
C LEU A 39 11.40 7.36 2.04
N ALA A 40 11.39 6.14 2.57
CA ALA A 40 10.90 4.97 1.86
C ALA A 40 9.41 5.08 1.51
N ILE A 41 8.59 5.55 2.44
CA ILE A 41 7.15 5.72 2.24
C ILE A 41 6.87 6.90 1.31
N SER A 42 7.57 8.03 1.48
CA SER A 42 7.46 9.19 0.58
C SER A 42 7.78 8.82 -0.85
N PHE A 43 8.87 8.09 -1.08
CA PHE A 43 9.27 7.66 -2.40
C PHE A 43 8.23 6.75 -3.07
N HIS A 44 7.74 5.73 -2.34
CA HIS A 44 6.67 4.86 -2.83
C HIS A 44 5.39 5.65 -3.14
N SER A 45 4.94 6.49 -2.20
CA SER A 45 3.72 7.29 -2.35
C SER A 45 3.84 8.29 -3.52
N SER A 46 5.06 8.79 -3.79
CA SER A 46 5.32 9.70 -4.91
C SER A 46 5.17 9.01 -6.27
N VAL A 47 5.52 7.72 -6.37
CA VAL A 47 5.27 6.92 -7.58
C VAL A 47 3.77 6.80 -7.85
N HIS A 48 2.97 6.48 -6.81
CA HIS A 48 1.51 6.43 -6.95
C HIS A 48 0.90 7.79 -7.29
N ALA A 49 1.37 8.87 -6.65
CA ALA A 49 0.93 10.23 -6.93
C ALA A 49 1.25 10.66 -8.36
N LEU A 50 2.44 10.31 -8.87
CA LEU A 50 2.84 10.58 -10.24
C LEU A 50 1.94 9.86 -11.24
N PHE A 51 1.69 8.56 -11.06
CA PHE A 51 0.80 7.81 -11.95
C PHE A 51 -0.64 8.35 -11.91
N ALA A 52 -1.16 8.66 -10.72
CA ALA A 52 -2.49 9.22 -10.57
C ALA A 52 -2.59 10.58 -11.27
N GLY A 53 -1.60 11.45 -11.06
CA GLY A 53 -1.51 12.75 -11.72
C GLY A 53 -1.46 12.64 -13.24
N LEU A 54 -0.62 11.76 -13.79
CA LEU A 54 -0.51 11.56 -15.24
C LEU A 54 -1.82 11.07 -15.86
N LEU A 55 -2.47 10.07 -15.25
CA LEU A 55 -3.74 9.56 -15.78
C LEU A 55 -4.87 10.60 -15.67
N LEU A 56 -4.93 11.36 -14.58
CA LEU A 56 -5.90 12.45 -14.43
C LEU A 56 -5.63 13.59 -15.42
N PHE A 57 -4.37 13.90 -15.70
CA PHE A 57 -3.96 14.94 -16.65
C PHE A 57 -4.43 14.58 -18.07
N ILE A 58 -4.21 13.34 -18.50
CA ILE A 58 -4.65 12.84 -19.81
C ILE A 58 -6.17 12.98 -20.00
N LEU A 59 -6.96 12.88 -18.92
CA LEU A 59 -8.41 13.05 -18.95
C LEU A 59 -8.89 14.49 -18.71
N GLY A 60 -7.99 15.47 -18.65
CA GLY A 60 -8.35 16.88 -18.42
C GLY A 60 -8.99 17.14 -17.05
N ARG A 61 -8.62 16.36 -16.03
CA ARG A 61 -9.13 16.50 -14.65
C ARG A 61 -8.23 17.38 -13.79
N LEU A 62 -8.64 17.64 -12.54
CA LEU A 62 -7.86 18.37 -11.53
C LEU A 62 -6.63 17.56 -11.07
N TRP A 63 -5.72 17.30 -12.00
CA TRP A 63 -4.63 16.33 -11.86
C TRP A 63 -3.68 16.65 -10.72
N LEU A 64 -3.30 17.93 -10.54
CA LEU A 64 -2.39 18.34 -9.48
C LEU A 64 -3.03 18.15 -8.09
N LYS A 65 -4.31 18.52 -7.94
CA LYS A 65 -5.07 18.29 -6.71
C LYS A 65 -5.18 16.79 -6.41
N GLY A 66 -5.51 15.98 -7.42
CA GLY A 66 -5.60 14.53 -7.28
C GLY A 66 -4.27 13.89 -6.89
N ALA A 67 -3.17 14.27 -7.54
CA ALA A 67 -1.84 13.77 -7.24
C ALA A 67 -1.41 14.10 -5.79
N LEU A 68 -1.63 15.34 -5.35
CA LEU A 68 -1.30 15.76 -3.98
C LEU A 68 -2.15 15.04 -2.92
N LEU A 69 -3.44 14.83 -3.20
CA LEU A 69 -4.32 14.06 -2.30
C LEU A 69 -3.89 12.60 -2.22
N VAL A 70 -3.57 11.96 -3.36
CA VAL A 70 -3.02 10.61 -3.39
C VAL A 70 -1.73 10.55 -2.59
N LEU A 71 -0.79 11.48 -2.80
CA LEU A 71 0.47 11.52 -2.06
C LEU A 71 0.24 11.57 -0.55
N ALA A 72 -0.55 12.53 -0.08
CA ALA A 72 -0.77 12.76 1.35
C ALA A 72 -1.50 11.57 2.01
N ILE A 73 -2.58 11.08 1.40
CA ILE A 73 -3.39 10.03 2.00
C ILE A 73 -2.68 8.67 1.93
N HIS A 74 -2.08 8.33 0.78
CA HIS A 74 -1.34 7.08 0.63
C HIS A 74 -0.15 7.01 1.58
N PHE A 75 0.58 8.13 1.74
CA PHE A 75 1.65 8.22 2.74
C PHE A 75 1.12 7.96 4.14
N GLY A 76 0.01 8.60 4.51
CA GLY A 76 -0.60 8.44 5.84
C GLY A 76 -1.03 7.00 6.14
N ILE A 77 -1.73 6.36 5.20
CA ILE A 77 -2.18 4.98 5.36
C ILE A 77 -0.98 4.05 5.51
N ASP A 78 0.01 4.16 4.62
CA ASP A 78 1.20 3.32 4.64
C ASP A 78 2.04 3.51 5.90
N PHE A 79 2.20 4.75 6.34
CA PHE A 79 2.93 5.08 7.57
C PHE A 79 2.26 4.45 8.78
N LEU A 80 0.95 4.61 8.92
CA LEU A 80 0.19 4.00 10.01
C LEU A 80 0.26 2.48 9.97
N ARG A 81 0.03 1.86 8.80
CA ARG A 81 0.16 0.40 8.64
C ARG A 81 1.54 -0.08 9.07
N CYS A 82 2.61 0.53 8.57
CA CYS A 82 3.97 0.12 8.90
C CYS A 82 4.29 0.31 10.39
N ARG A 83 3.79 1.36 11.05
CA ARG A 83 3.96 1.54 12.49
C ARG A 83 3.22 0.48 13.31
N VAL A 84 2.02 0.09 12.88
CA VAL A 84 1.26 -1.01 13.50
C VAL A 84 2.01 -2.34 13.32
N GLU A 85 2.45 -2.65 12.11
CA GLU A 85 3.20 -3.87 11.83
C GLU A 85 4.52 -3.95 12.61
N MET A 86 5.27 -2.85 12.70
CA MET A 86 6.51 -2.80 13.47
C MET A 86 6.28 -3.04 14.97
N ARG A 87 5.16 -2.56 15.52
CA ARG A 87 4.81 -2.79 16.92
C ARG A 87 4.45 -4.25 17.20
N LEU A 88 3.80 -4.92 16.25
CA LEU A 88 3.36 -6.31 16.42
C LEU A 88 4.43 -7.35 16.07
N TYR A 89 5.18 -7.11 14.99
CA TYR A 89 6.08 -8.10 14.40
C TYR A 89 7.56 -7.74 14.53
N GLY A 90 7.86 -6.52 14.99
CA GLY A 90 9.20 -5.98 15.09
C GLY A 90 9.66 -5.21 13.85
N PRO A 91 10.71 -4.38 14.00
CA PRO A 91 11.22 -3.54 12.93
C PRO A 91 11.93 -4.33 11.84
N GLY A 92 11.83 -3.85 10.60
CA GLY A 92 12.41 -4.47 9.41
C GLY A 92 11.83 -5.84 9.05
N ARG A 93 10.85 -6.34 9.81
CA ARG A 93 10.26 -7.65 9.62
C ARG A 93 8.98 -7.56 8.80
N ILE A 94 8.90 -8.42 7.79
CA ILE A 94 7.68 -8.65 7.01
C ILE A 94 7.09 -9.94 7.55
N HIS A 95 5.91 -9.86 8.18
CA HIS A 95 5.30 -11.04 8.80
C HIS A 95 5.04 -12.13 7.77
N VAL A 96 4.27 -11.86 6.72
CA VAL A 96 4.03 -12.83 5.64
C VAL A 96 4.42 -12.20 4.30
N LYS A 97 5.31 -12.87 3.56
CA LYS A 97 5.62 -12.49 2.18
C LYS A 97 4.54 -13.04 1.23
N ARG A 98 4.29 -12.36 0.11
CA ARG A 98 3.37 -12.86 -0.93
C ARG A 98 3.74 -14.27 -1.38
N SER A 99 5.03 -14.54 -1.60
CA SER A 99 5.54 -15.87 -1.98
C SER A 99 5.29 -16.94 -0.92
N GLU A 100 5.38 -16.59 0.37
CA GLU A 100 5.11 -17.50 1.49
C GLU A 100 3.60 -17.82 1.57
N LEU A 101 2.75 -16.82 1.35
CA LEU A 101 1.30 -17.01 1.30
C LEU A 101 0.90 -17.95 0.16
N PHE A 102 1.43 -17.74 -1.05
CA PHE A 102 1.17 -18.63 -2.18
C PHE A 102 1.71 -20.04 -1.98
N ALA A 103 2.92 -20.18 -1.39
CA ALA A 103 3.46 -21.49 -1.03
C ALA A 103 2.56 -22.22 -0.03
N TRP A 104 2.02 -21.51 0.97
CA TRP A 104 1.08 -22.09 1.93
C TRP A 104 -0.26 -22.49 1.31
N ILE A 105 -0.87 -21.64 0.47
CA ILE A 105 -2.13 -21.95 -0.23
C ILE A 105 -1.97 -23.17 -1.15
N SER A 106 -0.80 -23.32 -1.78
CA SER A 106 -0.49 -24.47 -2.65
C SER A 106 -0.05 -25.74 -1.88
N GLY A 107 -0.03 -25.71 -0.55
CA GLY A 107 0.38 -26.84 0.30
C GLY A 107 1.89 -27.06 0.40
N ASN A 108 2.71 -26.16 -0.15
CA ASN A 108 4.18 -26.28 -0.24
C ASN A 108 4.94 -25.39 0.77
N SER A 109 4.29 -24.91 1.84
CA SER A 109 4.97 -24.05 2.83
C SER A 109 5.93 -24.84 3.70
N GLY A 110 7.18 -24.38 3.78
CA GLY A 110 8.19 -24.91 4.70
C GLY A 110 8.02 -24.48 6.16
N ASP A 111 7.11 -23.56 6.45
CA ASP A 111 6.85 -23.05 7.81
C ASP A 111 5.34 -23.00 8.07
N GLN A 112 4.77 -24.15 8.44
CA GLN A 112 3.34 -24.26 8.75
C GLN A 112 2.97 -23.61 10.08
N GLU A 113 3.91 -23.51 11.03
CA GLU A 113 3.65 -22.96 12.36
C GLU A 113 3.42 -21.44 12.30
N LYS A 114 4.14 -20.74 11.42
CA LYS A 114 3.93 -19.33 11.11
C LYS A 114 2.59 -19.06 10.44
N MET A 115 2.12 -20.01 9.62
CA MET A 115 0.89 -19.90 8.84
C MET A 115 -0.36 -20.41 9.56
N GLN A 116 -0.27 -20.65 10.88
CA GLN A 116 -1.45 -20.96 11.70
C GLN A 116 -2.42 -19.78 11.72
N MET A 117 -3.72 -20.07 11.64
CA MET A 117 -4.78 -19.04 11.58
C MET A 117 -4.73 -18.04 12.74
N SER A 118 -4.40 -18.48 13.94
CA SER A 118 -4.27 -17.61 15.12
C SER A 118 -3.17 -16.54 14.95
N LYS A 119 -2.08 -16.86 14.25
CA LYS A 119 -0.97 -15.94 13.96
C LYS A 119 -1.19 -15.15 12.66
N LEU A 120 -2.02 -15.64 11.75
CA LEU A 120 -2.38 -14.95 10.52
C LEU A 120 -3.52 -13.95 10.71
N TRP A 121 -4.42 -14.16 11.66
CA TRP A 121 -5.61 -13.33 11.83
C TRP A 121 -5.29 -11.83 12.03
N PRO A 122 -4.34 -11.44 12.91
CA PRO A 122 -3.97 -10.03 13.04
C PRO A 122 -3.39 -9.45 11.75
N TRP A 123 -2.63 -10.25 11.00
CA TRP A 123 -2.05 -9.85 9.72
C TRP A 123 -3.12 -9.64 8.66
N PHE A 124 -4.11 -10.54 8.57
CA PHE A 124 -5.26 -10.40 7.66
C PHE A 124 -6.08 -9.15 8.00
N LEU A 125 -6.32 -8.88 9.28
CA LEU A 125 -7.07 -7.69 9.69
C LEU A 125 -6.36 -6.40 9.29
N ILE A 126 -5.04 -6.33 9.49
CA ILE A 126 -4.22 -5.19 9.05
C ILE A 126 -4.32 -5.00 7.54
N HIS A 127 -4.22 -6.08 6.76
CA HIS A 127 -4.32 -6.00 5.30
C HIS A 127 -5.73 -5.60 4.84
N LEU A 128 -6.78 -6.13 5.47
CA LEU A 128 -8.15 -5.76 5.15
C LEU A 128 -8.41 -4.27 5.43
N MET A 129 -7.96 -3.77 6.59
CA MET A 129 -8.07 -2.36 6.93
C MET A 129 -7.24 -1.47 6.01
N ASP A 130 -6.02 -1.89 5.67
CA ASP A 130 -5.13 -1.19 4.74
C ASP A 130 -5.76 -1.06 3.35
N GLN A 131 -6.22 -2.17 2.77
CA GLN A 131 -6.87 -2.18 1.46
C GLN A 131 -8.19 -1.40 1.48
N GLY A 132 -8.98 -1.55 2.54
CA GLY A 132 -10.20 -0.76 2.74
C GLY A 132 -9.94 0.73 2.81
N ALA A 133 -8.89 1.15 3.52
CA ALA A 133 -8.48 2.56 3.62
C ALA A 133 -8.02 3.10 2.27
N HIS A 134 -7.23 2.33 1.50
CA HIS A 134 -6.85 2.71 0.14
C HIS A 134 -8.08 2.87 -0.75
N LEU A 135 -8.94 1.85 -0.85
CA LEU A 135 -10.16 1.91 -1.67
C LEU A 135 -11.08 3.08 -1.28
N GLY A 136 -11.33 3.26 0.01
CA GLY A 136 -12.12 4.38 0.53
C GLY A 136 -11.50 5.73 0.18
N SER A 137 -10.17 5.85 0.26
CA SER A 137 -9.47 7.09 -0.12
C SER A 137 -9.58 7.39 -1.61
N LEU A 138 -9.46 6.38 -2.48
CA LEU A 138 -9.60 6.57 -3.92
C LEU A 138 -11.01 7.04 -4.28
N TYR A 139 -12.03 6.49 -3.62
CA TYR A 139 -13.42 6.94 -3.80
C TYR A 139 -13.60 8.38 -3.31
N GLY A 140 -13.08 8.71 -2.12
CA GLY A 140 -13.13 10.08 -1.58
C GLY A 140 -12.44 11.10 -2.49
N ILE A 141 -11.29 10.77 -3.05
CA ILE A 141 -10.57 11.61 -4.01
C ILE A 141 -11.38 11.77 -5.30
N ALA A 142 -11.97 10.69 -5.81
CA ALA A 142 -12.81 10.72 -7.02
C ALA A 142 -14.07 11.59 -6.90
N LEU A 143 -14.53 11.89 -5.67
CA LEU A 143 -15.64 12.81 -5.43
C LEU A 143 -15.25 14.29 -5.56
N VAL A 144 -13.96 14.62 -5.45
CA VAL A 144 -13.47 16.01 -5.33
C VAL A 144 -12.50 16.42 -6.44
N VAL A 145 -12.22 15.53 -7.38
CA VAL A 145 -11.32 15.69 -8.55
C VAL A 145 -12.11 15.52 -9.84
#